data_AF-A0A6G1J0C6-F1
#
_entry.id   AF-A0A6G1J0C6-F1
#
_cell.length_a   1.000
_cell.length_b   1.000
_cell.length_c   1.000
_cell.angle_alpha   90.00
_cell.angle_beta   90.00
_cell.angle_gamma   90.00
#
_symmetry.space_group_name_H-M   'P 1'
#
loop_
_entity.id
_entity.type
_entity.pdbx_description
1 polymer ?
#
loop_
_entity_poly.entity_id
_entity_poly.type
_entity_poly.pdbx_seq_one_letter_code
_entity_poly.pdbx_strand_id
1 'polypeptide(L)'
;MRVAAGFAYFAAVAYAAYSGDIVQYWVDQSAILVNGTVIGGLQSPPSGWFEAIVQGAVYLAATQSTGKSLAFQQLAVSHAAHNTLLWTFHGTRLYATVNSKLKAVLGPIGLNESSPDAAKATQIGREAARTVIVARADDDINYFVDYVQKPAAPGVYQATPGGQAVPDTPQAQFIRLFGGLGDVKRFPAPPPPNATTPEYEPFLNYVKAQETAYFWRESSPIGWNRLATAVIGNKLAIDVLVSAKFYAQLNYALANAAIASWDSKYFYNSWRPVTAIRYSAIWLASKRNVSDPNWTPLLTPTPNHQDYLSTHATFGAAAAANVPLSSNVTIDNVGVITRRITNMTAAAKENGDSRVFGGIHFQFASDVGTQIGDRVGRETVKVFDQRWNEF
;
A
#
# COMPACT_ATOMS: atom_id res chain seq x y z
N MET A 1 -34.71 -54.53 -37.13
CA MET A 1 -34.64 -53.07 -36.91
C MET A 1 -33.88 -52.83 -35.61
N ARG A 2 -32.60 -52.43 -35.68
CA ARG A 2 -31.77 -52.16 -34.50
C ARG A 2 -31.94 -50.69 -34.12
N VAL A 3 -32.46 -50.41 -32.93
CA VAL A 3 -32.52 -49.06 -32.36
C VAL A 3 -31.19 -48.79 -31.67
N ALA A 4 -30.50 -47.74 -32.13
CA ALA A 4 -29.29 -47.23 -31.53
C ALA A 4 -29.63 -46.43 -30.26
N ALA A 5 -28.99 -46.76 -29.14
CA ALA A 5 -28.96 -45.92 -27.95
C ALA A 5 -27.56 -45.29 -27.88
N GLY A 6 -27.44 -44.06 -28.39
CA GLY A 6 -26.25 -43.23 -28.18
C GLY A 6 -26.37 -42.55 -26.82
N PHE A 7 -25.52 -42.94 -25.86
CA PHE A 7 -25.29 -42.16 -24.66
C PHE A 7 -24.37 -41.00 -25.02
N ALA A 8 -24.92 -39.79 -25.17
CA ALA A 8 -24.15 -38.57 -25.18
C ALA A 8 -23.79 -38.21 -23.73
N TYR A 9 -22.55 -38.45 -23.32
CA TYR A 9 -21.97 -37.81 -22.14
C TYR A 9 -21.75 -36.33 -22.48
N PHE A 10 -22.59 -35.44 -21.96
CA PHE A 10 -22.27 -34.02 -21.91
C PHE A 10 -21.24 -33.83 -20.81
N ALA A 11 -19.98 -33.60 -21.17
CA ALA A 11 -19.01 -33.02 -20.26
C ALA A 11 -19.53 -31.64 -19.87
N ALA A 12 -19.89 -31.46 -18.61
CA ALA A 12 -20.21 -30.14 -18.07
C ALA A 12 -18.94 -29.28 -18.14
N VAL A 13 -18.81 -28.48 -19.19
CA VAL A 13 -17.85 -27.38 -19.20
C VAL A 13 -18.45 -26.31 -18.29
N ALA A 14 -18.23 -26.47 -16.98
CA ALA A 14 -18.67 -25.50 -15.99
C ALA A 14 -17.81 -24.24 -16.11
N TYR A 15 -18.28 -23.25 -16.86
CA TYR A 15 -17.99 -21.85 -16.61
C TYR A 15 -19.31 -21.08 -16.76
N ALA A 16 -19.68 -20.13 -15.89
CA ALA A 16 -18.84 -19.16 -15.19
C ALA A 16 -19.32 -18.86 -13.75
N ALA A 17 -18.39 -18.93 -12.81
CA ALA A 17 -18.27 -17.89 -11.79
C ALA A 17 -17.37 -16.77 -12.40
N TYR A 18 -17.29 -15.56 -11.84
CA TYR A 18 -16.49 -14.44 -12.38
C TYR A 18 -15.15 -14.94 -12.92
N SER A 19 -14.90 -14.73 -14.22
CA SER A 19 -13.87 -15.47 -14.97
C SER A 19 -12.45 -14.96 -14.75
N GLY A 20 -12.32 -13.75 -14.21
CA GLY A 20 -11.06 -13.22 -13.70
C GLY A 20 -10.85 -13.61 -12.24
N ASP A 21 -9.72 -13.22 -11.69
CA ASP A 21 -9.53 -13.31 -10.24
C ASP A 21 -10.41 -12.27 -9.53
N ILE A 22 -11.42 -12.74 -8.79
CA ILE A 22 -12.32 -11.86 -8.06
C ILE A 22 -11.59 -11.08 -6.95
N VAL A 23 -10.51 -11.62 -6.39
CA VAL A 23 -9.72 -10.93 -5.35
C VAL A 23 -8.98 -9.77 -5.99
N GLN A 24 -8.37 -9.96 -7.16
CA GLN A 24 -7.75 -8.87 -7.93
C GLN A 24 -8.76 -7.80 -8.31
N TYR A 25 -9.97 -8.20 -8.72
CA TYR A 25 -11.04 -7.24 -8.99
C TYR A 25 -11.23 -6.29 -7.80
N TRP A 26 -11.27 -6.83 -6.57
CA TRP A 26 -11.44 -6.04 -5.36
C TRP A 26 -10.20 -5.25 -4.94
N VAL A 27 -8.99 -5.76 -5.18
CA VAL A 27 -7.73 -4.99 -5.03
C VAL A 27 -7.75 -3.77 -5.96
N ASP A 28 -8.12 -3.95 -7.23
CA ASP A 28 -8.20 -2.87 -8.21
C ASP A 28 -9.32 -1.87 -7.86
N GLN A 29 -10.49 -2.35 -7.40
CA GLN A 29 -11.57 -1.45 -6.98
C GLN A 29 -11.17 -0.63 -5.75
N SER A 30 -10.47 -1.23 -4.79
CA SER A 30 -9.96 -0.53 -3.60
C SER A 30 -8.98 0.58 -3.99
N ALA A 31 -8.04 0.29 -4.89
CA ALA A 31 -7.11 1.27 -5.44
C ALA A 31 -7.81 2.46 -6.15
N ILE A 32 -8.82 2.18 -6.99
CA ILE A 32 -9.59 3.23 -7.69
C ILE A 32 -10.31 4.13 -6.68
N LEU A 33 -10.89 3.55 -5.62
CA LEU A 33 -11.64 4.30 -4.61
C LEU A 33 -10.74 5.23 -3.80
N VAL A 34 -9.52 4.80 -3.44
CA VAL A 34 -8.50 5.65 -2.78
C VAL A 34 -8.11 6.83 -3.65
N ASN A 35 -7.93 6.59 -4.95
CA ASN A 35 -7.56 7.67 -5.86
C ASN A 35 -8.74 8.63 -6.13
N GLY A 36 -9.98 8.13 -5.97
CA GLY A 36 -11.22 8.87 -6.17
C GLY A 36 -11.69 9.69 -4.96
N THR A 37 -11.12 9.50 -3.76
CA THR A 37 -11.43 10.36 -2.60
C THR A 37 -10.83 11.75 -2.79
N VAL A 38 -11.71 12.73 -3.08
CA VAL A 38 -11.58 14.19 -2.96
C VAL A 38 -10.13 14.71 -2.96
N ILE A 39 -9.64 15.14 -4.12
CA ILE A 39 -8.39 15.92 -4.33
C ILE A 39 -7.19 15.38 -3.51
N GLY A 40 -6.48 14.39 -4.07
CA GLY A 40 -5.13 14.00 -3.59
C GLY A 40 -5.00 12.61 -2.97
N GLY A 41 -6.11 11.86 -2.80
CA GLY A 41 -6.10 10.48 -2.29
C GLY A 41 -5.76 10.37 -0.79
N LEU A 42 -5.74 9.15 -0.26
CA LEU A 42 -5.34 8.91 1.13
C LEU A 42 -3.83 9.11 1.33
N GLN A 43 -3.44 9.76 2.43
CA GLN A 43 -2.05 9.87 2.89
C GLN A 43 -1.41 8.48 3.05
N SER A 44 -0.08 8.39 3.07
CA SER A 44 0.61 7.11 2.92
C SER A 44 0.24 6.04 3.96
N PRO A 45 0.20 6.27 5.29
CA PRO A 45 -0.19 5.23 6.23
C PRO A 45 -1.66 4.84 6.10
N PRO A 46 -2.63 5.79 6.05
CA PRO A 46 -4.02 5.42 5.79
C PRO A 46 -4.22 4.63 4.50
N SER A 47 -3.48 4.92 3.42
CA SER A 47 -3.59 4.18 2.15
C SER A 47 -3.03 2.76 2.19
N GLY A 48 -2.04 2.45 3.02
CA GLY A 48 -1.64 1.06 3.28
C GLY A 48 -2.58 0.35 4.27
N TRP A 49 -2.98 1.08 5.31
CA TRP A 49 -3.80 0.58 6.41
C TRP A 49 -5.17 0.09 5.97
N PHE A 50 -5.94 0.88 5.21
CA PHE A 50 -7.30 0.48 4.85
C PHE A 50 -7.28 -0.75 3.91
N GLU A 51 -6.30 -0.83 3.01
CA GLU A 51 -6.15 -1.95 2.08
C GLU A 51 -5.81 -3.23 2.84
N ALA A 52 -4.97 -3.16 3.87
CA ALA A 52 -4.73 -4.29 4.76
C ALA A 52 -6.03 -4.78 5.45
N ILE A 53 -6.91 -3.88 5.90
CA ILE A 53 -8.21 -4.27 6.48
C ILE A 53 -9.09 -4.97 5.43
N VAL A 54 -9.22 -4.40 4.23
CA VAL A 54 -10.01 -4.98 3.13
C VAL A 54 -9.49 -6.38 2.78
N GLN A 55 -8.19 -6.53 2.57
CA GLN A 55 -7.62 -7.82 2.17
C GLN A 55 -7.60 -8.84 3.32
N GLY A 56 -7.48 -8.39 4.57
CA GLY A 56 -7.66 -9.24 5.75
C GLY A 56 -9.08 -9.81 5.84
N ALA A 57 -10.11 -8.99 5.58
CA ALA A 57 -11.49 -9.43 5.55
C ALA A 57 -11.78 -10.39 4.39
N VAL A 58 -11.22 -10.11 3.20
CA VAL A 58 -11.29 -10.99 2.04
C VAL A 58 -10.67 -12.36 2.34
N TYR A 59 -9.48 -12.38 2.96
CA TYR A 59 -8.83 -13.63 3.33
C TYR A 59 -9.60 -14.41 4.38
N LEU A 60 -10.13 -13.73 5.41
CA LEU A 60 -11.01 -14.36 6.39
C LEU A 60 -12.24 -15.00 5.73
N ALA A 61 -12.92 -14.31 4.82
CA ALA A 61 -14.05 -14.88 4.08
C ALA A 61 -13.65 -16.06 3.19
N ALA A 62 -12.47 -16.02 2.58
CA ALA A 62 -11.95 -17.12 1.76
C ALA A 62 -11.69 -18.38 2.60
N THR A 63 -11.06 -18.24 3.78
CA THR A 63 -10.84 -19.38 4.69
C THR A 63 -12.17 -20.01 5.16
N GLN A 64 -13.19 -19.19 5.41
CA GLN A 64 -14.51 -19.65 5.87
C GLN A 64 -15.40 -20.22 4.76
N SER A 65 -15.08 -19.96 3.49
CA SER A 65 -15.80 -20.49 2.32
C SER A 65 -15.06 -21.63 1.61
N THR A 66 -13.90 -22.04 2.13
CA THR A 66 -13.09 -23.13 1.57
C THR A 66 -13.89 -24.42 1.43
N GLY A 67 -13.76 -25.10 0.29
CA GLY A 67 -14.49 -26.34 -0.02
C GLY A 67 -15.90 -26.14 -0.57
N LYS A 68 -16.39 -24.89 -0.69
CA LYS A 68 -17.64 -24.56 -1.39
C LYS A 68 -17.42 -24.34 -2.89
N SER A 69 -18.50 -24.21 -3.65
CA SER A 69 -18.42 -23.90 -5.09
C SER A 69 -17.69 -22.58 -5.34
N LEU A 70 -17.08 -22.42 -6.52
CA LEU A 70 -16.37 -21.19 -6.87
C LEU A 70 -17.28 -19.96 -6.77
N ALA A 71 -18.52 -20.05 -7.25
CA ALA A 71 -19.50 -18.96 -7.16
C ALA A 71 -19.81 -18.57 -5.70
N PHE A 72 -19.90 -19.55 -4.80
CA PHE A 72 -20.08 -19.30 -3.36
C PHE A 72 -18.88 -18.54 -2.78
N GLN A 73 -17.66 -19.01 -3.05
CA GLN A 73 -16.44 -18.39 -2.55
C GLN A 73 -16.30 -16.95 -3.06
N GLN A 74 -16.52 -16.74 -4.36
CA GLN A 74 -16.46 -15.42 -5.00
C GLN A 74 -17.51 -14.44 -4.43
N LEU A 75 -18.73 -14.92 -4.15
CA LEU A 75 -19.75 -14.08 -3.52
C LEU A 75 -19.36 -13.71 -2.07
N ALA A 76 -18.83 -14.66 -1.31
CA ALA A 76 -18.40 -14.43 0.07
C ALA A 76 -17.29 -13.37 0.16
N VAL A 77 -16.21 -13.53 -0.61
CA VAL A 77 -15.11 -12.54 -0.62
C VAL A 77 -15.57 -11.19 -1.17
N SER A 78 -16.51 -11.17 -2.12
CA SER A 78 -17.05 -9.92 -2.66
C SER A 78 -17.84 -9.13 -1.63
N HIS A 79 -18.64 -9.81 -0.79
CA HIS A 79 -19.31 -9.14 0.32
C HIS A 79 -18.34 -8.69 1.42
N ALA A 80 -17.25 -9.42 1.66
CA ALA A 80 -16.23 -9.01 2.61
C ALA A 80 -15.52 -7.72 2.17
N ALA A 81 -15.05 -7.69 0.91
CA ALA A 81 -14.41 -6.51 0.33
C ALA A 81 -15.37 -5.30 0.30
N HIS A 82 -16.56 -5.49 -0.25
CA HIS A 82 -17.59 -4.46 -0.35
C HIS A 82 -17.90 -3.83 1.01
N ASN A 83 -18.20 -4.63 2.03
CA ASN A 83 -18.63 -4.11 3.32
C ASN A 83 -17.49 -3.40 4.06
N THR A 84 -16.25 -3.87 3.88
CA THR A 84 -15.08 -3.21 4.46
C THR A 84 -14.81 -1.86 3.78
N LEU A 85 -14.88 -1.81 2.44
CA LEU A 85 -14.78 -0.56 1.69
C LEU A 85 -15.88 0.43 2.05
N LEU A 86 -17.11 -0.07 2.21
CA LEU A 86 -18.23 0.77 2.60
C LEU A 86 -18.01 1.36 4.00
N TRP A 87 -17.51 0.58 4.96
CA TRP A 87 -17.16 1.10 6.28
C TRP A 87 -16.11 2.22 6.20
N THR A 88 -15.03 2.02 5.43
CA THR A 88 -13.99 3.04 5.26
C THR A 88 -14.52 4.33 4.64
N PHE A 89 -15.44 4.22 3.67
CA PHE A 89 -15.86 5.35 2.82
C PHE A 89 -17.31 5.80 3.01
N HIS A 90 -18.05 5.29 4.00
CA HIS A 90 -19.48 5.59 4.19
C HIS A 90 -19.78 7.07 4.46
N GLY A 91 -18.80 7.83 4.98
CA GLY A 91 -18.90 9.27 5.20
C GLY A 91 -18.56 10.12 3.98
N THR A 92 -18.29 9.49 2.83
CA THR A 92 -17.88 10.15 1.59
C THR A 92 -18.94 10.00 0.49
N ARG A 93 -18.75 10.68 -0.65
CA ARG A 93 -19.62 10.52 -1.84
C ARG A 93 -19.41 9.20 -2.58
N LEU A 94 -18.62 8.26 -2.04
CA LEU A 94 -18.29 6.99 -2.69
C LEU A 94 -19.32 5.87 -2.45
N TYR A 95 -20.34 6.06 -1.62
CA TYR A 95 -21.35 5.03 -1.31
C TYR A 95 -21.93 4.38 -2.58
N ALA A 96 -22.40 5.18 -3.53
CA ALA A 96 -22.95 4.67 -4.80
C ALA A 96 -21.88 3.96 -5.65
N THR A 97 -20.66 4.50 -5.67
CA THR A 97 -19.53 3.90 -6.39
C THR A 97 -19.21 2.51 -5.86
N VAL A 98 -19.04 2.35 -4.54
CA VAL A 98 -18.75 1.05 -3.89
C VAL A 98 -19.85 0.03 -4.19
N ASN A 99 -21.13 0.42 -4.00
CA ASN A 99 -22.26 -0.45 -4.29
C ASN A 99 -22.32 -0.88 -5.76
N SER A 100 -21.97 0.02 -6.69
CA SER A 100 -21.96 -0.29 -8.12
C SER A 100 -20.94 -1.39 -8.46
N LYS A 101 -19.83 -1.47 -7.71
CA LYS A 101 -18.79 -2.48 -7.93
C LYS A 101 -19.25 -3.87 -7.54
N LEU A 102 -19.88 -4.00 -6.37
CA LEU A 102 -20.50 -5.27 -5.99
C LEU A 102 -21.58 -5.67 -7.01
N LYS A 103 -22.46 -4.73 -7.39
CA LYS A 103 -23.53 -4.99 -8.37
C LYS A 103 -22.97 -5.49 -9.71
N ALA A 104 -21.82 -4.99 -10.16
CA ALA A 104 -21.20 -5.38 -11.41
C ALA A 104 -20.74 -6.86 -11.44
N VAL A 105 -20.47 -7.47 -10.28
CA VAL A 105 -19.99 -8.85 -10.20
C VAL A 105 -21.06 -9.88 -9.82
N LEU A 106 -22.23 -9.47 -9.29
CA LEU A 106 -23.30 -10.39 -8.90
C LEU A 106 -23.78 -11.29 -10.05
N GLY A 107 -24.10 -10.69 -11.20
CA GLY A 107 -24.51 -11.43 -12.39
C GLY A 107 -23.44 -12.41 -12.90
N PRO A 108 -22.19 -11.95 -13.14
CA PRO A 108 -21.08 -12.82 -13.53
C PRO A 108 -20.71 -13.94 -12.55
N ILE A 109 -20.92 -13.76 -11.24
CA ILE A 109 -20.73 -14.83 -10.25
C ILE A 109 -21.76 -15.95 -10.44
N GLY A 110 -22.96 -15.63 -10.92
CA GLY A 110 -23.94 -16.62 -11.37
C GLY A 110 -24.59 -17.45 -10.25
N LEU A 111 -24.43 -17.06 -8.99
CA LEU A 111 -25.11 -17.71 -7.87
C LEU A 111 -26.53 -17.12 -7.73
N ASN A 112 -27.55 -17.98 -7.77
CA ASN A 112 -28.94 -17.55 -7.60
C ASN A 112 -29.12 -16.82 -6.27
N GLU A 113 -29.45 -15.52 -6.32
CA GLU A 113 -29.54 -14.63 -5.15
C GLU A 113 -30.56 -15.13 -4.10
N SER A 114 -31.60 -15.84 -4.53
CA SER A 114 -32.63 -16.39 -3.64
C SER A 114 -32.25 -17.74 -3.04
N SER A 115 -31.08 -18.29 -3.36
CA SER A 115 -30.65 -19.60 -2.85
C SER A 115 -30.15 -19.52 -1.40
N PRO A 116 -30.31 -20.59 -0.60
CA PRO A 116 -29.69 -20.70 0.72
C PRO A 116 -28.16 -20.52 0.69
N ASP A 117 -27.51 -20.98 -0.39
CA ASP A 117 -26.08 -20.81 -0.61
C ASP A 117 -25.68 -19.34 -0.77
N ALA A 118 -26.43 -18.56 -1.57
CA ALA A 118 -26.19 -17.13 -1.72
C ALA A 118 -26.37 -16.37 -0.39
N ALA A 119 -27.41 -16.71 0.37
CA ALA A 119 -27.64 -16.14 1.69
C ALA A 119 -26.48 -16.45 2.65
N LYS A 120 -25.98 -17.69 2.64
CA LYS A 120 -24.87 -18.10 3.52
C LYS A 120 -23.52 -17.49 3.10
N ALA A 121 -23.22 -17.43 1.81
CA ALA A 121 -22.01 -16.77 1.29
C ALA A 121 -22.00 -15.28 1.64
N THR A 122 -23.15 -14.61 1.45
CA THR A 122 -23.35 -13.21 1.86
C THR A 122 -23.12 -13.02 3.35
N GLN A 123 -23.67 -13.91 4.18
CA GLN A 123 -23.47 -13.86 5.64
C GLN A 123 -21.98 -13.99 6.01
N ILE A 124 -21.26 -14.97 5.44
CA ILE A 124 -19.82 -15.17 5.69
C ILE A 124 -19.04 -13.91 5.33
N GLY A 125 -19.28 -13.32 4.17
CA GLY A 125 -18.59 -12.09 3.76
C GLY A 125 -18.84 -10.92 4.72
N ARG A 126 -20.09 -10.73 5.15
CA ARG A 126 -20.47 -9.67 6.10
C ARG A 126 -19.87 -9.89 7.48
N GLU A 127 -19.84 -11.13 7.96
CA GLU A 127 -19.26 -11.50 9.25
C GLU A 127 -17.73 -11.34 9.24
N ALA A 128 -17.07 -11.72 8.14
CA ALA A 128 -15.64 -11.50 7.97
C ALA A 128 -15.29 -10.01 7.98
N ALA A 129 -16.00 -9.18 7.20
CA ALA A 129 -15.82 -7.73 7.22
C ALA A 129 -16.01 -7.16 8.63
N ARG A 130 -17.10 -7.52 9.32
CA ARG A 130 -17.37 -7.05 10.69
C ARG A 130 -16.25 -7.44 11.65
N THR A 131 -15.75 -8.67 11.56
CA THR A 131 -14.69 -9.19 12.45
C THR A 131 -13.43 -8.33 12.34
N VAL A 132 -12.96 -8.08 11.10
CA VAL A 132 -11.74 -7.29 10.89
C VAL A 132 -11.98 -5.81 11.21
N ILE A 133 -13.11 -5.23 10.81
CA ILE A 133 -13.47 -3.84 11.14
C ILE A 133 -13.46 -3.62 12.65
N VAL A 134 -14.12 -4.48 13.42
CA VAL A 134 -14.19 -4.32 14.89
C VAL A 134 -12.80 -4.42 15.52
N ALA A 135 -11.97 -5.35 15.05
CA ALA A 135 -10.60 -5.49 15.55
C ALA A 135 -9.70 -4.28 15.21
N ARG A 136 -10.06 -3.50 14.17
CA ARG A 136 -9.30 -2.34 13.69
C ARG A 136 -10.02 -0.99 13.88
N ALA A 137 -11.15 -0.97 14.58
CA ALA A 137 -11.96 0.24 14.74
C ALA A 137 -11.26 1.31 15.60
N ASP A 138 -10.42 0.86 16.52
CA ASP A 138 -9.62 1.70 17.42
C ASP A 138 -8.25 1.06 17.66
N ASP A 139 -7.49 0.93 16.58
CA ASP A 139 -6.13 0.39 16.57
C ASP A 139 -5.07 1.50 16.68
N ASP A 140 -5.44 2.59 17.35
CA ASP A 140 -4.72 3.87 17.48
C ASP A 140 -4.72 4.76 16.22
N ILE A 141 -5.39 4.40 15.12
CA ILE A 141 -5.48 5.29 13.93
C ILE A 141 -6.26 6.59 14.17
N ASN A 142 -7.12 6.63 15.18
CA ASN A 142 -7.90 7.81 15.57
C ASN A 142 -7.29 8.57 16.75
N TYR A 143 -6.10 8.17 17.22
CA TYR A 143 -5.45 8.78 18.37
C TYR A 143 -5.11 10.25 18.08
N PHE A 144 -5.45 11.16 19.00
CA PHE A 144 -5.09 12.57 18.86
C PHE A 144 -3.61 12.75 19.21
N VAL A 145 -2.86 13.42 18.32
CA VAL A 145 -1.45 13.75 18.55
C VAL A 145 -1.26 15.24 18.35
N ASP A 146 -0.90 15.92 19.44
CA ASP A 146 -0.51 17.32 19.41
C ASP A 146 0.93 17.45 18.87
N TYR A 147 1.05 17.70 17.57
CA TYR A 147 2.36 17.90 16.95
C TYR A 147 2.90 19.30 17.28
N VAL A 148 3.96 19.35 18.07
CA VAL A 148 4.67 20.59 18.40
C VAL A 148 5.79 20.83 17.39
N GLN A 149 5.60 21.84 16.54
CA GLN A 149 6.61 22.29 15.58
C GLN A 149 7.87 22.76 16.30
N LYS A 150 9.02 22.16 15.96
CA LYS A 150 10.32 22.57 16.51
C LYS A 150 10.82 23.86 15.84
N PRO A 151 11.62 24.69 16.54
CA PRO A 151 12.25 25.87 15.96
C PRO A 151 13.05 25.52 14.71
N ALA A 152 13.08 26.44 13.74
CA ALA A 152 13.86 26.27 12.52
C ALA A 152 15.35 26.16 12.86
N ALA A 153 15.96 25.05 12.46
CA ALA A 153 17.37 24.76 12.60
C ALA A 153 17.82 23.77 11.51
N PRO A 154 19.11 23.72 11.16
CA PRO A 154 19.62 22.73 10.21
C PRO A 154 19.23 21.30 10.59
N GLY A 155 18.63 20.57 9.65
CA GLY A 155 18.16 19.20 9.87
C GLY A 155 16.75 19.07 10.47
N VAL A 156 16.14 20.14 10.99
CA VAL A 156 14.84 20.08 11.69
C VAL A 156 13.69 20.36 10.73
N TYR A 157 12.74 19.43 10.65
CA TYR A 157 11.56 19.56 9.79
C TYR A 157 10.81 20.87 10.01
N GLN A 158 10.39 21.47 8.89
CA GLN A 158 9.47 22.60 8.81
C GLN A 158 8.41 22.26 7.75
N ALA A 159 7.21 22.83 7.90
CA ALA A 159 6.18 22.74 6.87
C ALA A 159 6.75 23.13 5.50
N THR A 160 6.50 22.30 4.49
CA THR A 160 6.99 22.53 3.13
C THR A 160 6.15 23.57 2.41
N PRO A 161 6.66 24.26 1.37
CA PRO A 161 5.87 25.23 0.62
C PRO A 161 4.54 24.64 0.12
N GLY A 162 3.41 25.28 0.48
CA GLY A 162 2.06 24.82 0.16
C GLY A 162 1.52 23.67 1.02
N GLY A 163 2.31 23.16 1.97
CA GLY A 163 1.89 22.17 2.97
C GLY A 163 1.08 22.78 4.11
N GLN A 164 0.41 21.92 4.87
CA GLN A 164 -0.32 22.32 6.08
C GLN A 164 0.65 22.54 7.25
N ALA A 165 0.20 23.27 8.28
CA ALA A 165 1.02 23.49 9.48
C ALA A 165 1.27 22.19 10.26
N VAL A 166 0.29 21.29 10.28
CA VAL A 166 0.40 19.98 10.92
C VAL A 166 0.86 18.97 9.86
N PRO A 167 1.94 18.21 10.11
CA PRO A 167 2.38 17.15 9.21
C PRO A 167 1.34 16.03 9.12
N ASP A 168 1.38 15.27 8.03
CA ASP A 168 0.39 14.26 7.73
C ASP A 168 0.39 13.11 8.77
N THR A 169 -0.80 12.79 9.29
CA THR A 169 -1.10 11.60 10.10
C THR A 169 -0.13 11.34 11.26
N PRO A 170 0.02 12.27 12.22
CA PRO A 170 0.95 12.10 13.34
C PRO A 170 0.67 10.88 14.21
N GLN A 171 -0.57 10.43 14.23
CA GLN A 171 -1.00 9.25 14.97
C GLN A 171 -0.60 7.93 14.32
N ALA A 172 -0.22 7.91 13.05
CA ALA A 172 0.08 6.66 12.35
C ALA A 172 1.31 5.91 12.89
N GLN A 173 2.15 6.55 13.70
CA GLN A 173 3.26 5.91 14.42
C GLN A 173 2.79 4.98 15.55
N PHE A 174 1.54 5.13 16.02
CA PHE A 174 0.97 4.34 17.11
C PHE A 174 0.12 3.18 16.61
N ILE A 175 -0.24 3.17 15.31
CA ILE A 175 -1.12 2.14 14.77
C ILE A 175 -0.54 0.76 15.05
N ARG A 176 -1.35 -0.11 15.64
CA ARG A 176 -0.96 -1.50 15.90
C ARG A 176 -0.60 -2.21 14.60
N LEU A 177 0.56 -2.88 14.55
CA LEU A 177 0.97 -3.65 13.38
C LEU A 177 0.02 -4.83 13.11
N PHE A 178 -0.18 -5.13 11.82
CA PHE A 178 -1.00 -6.26 11.34
C PHE A 178 -0.26 -7.59 11.46
N GLY A 179 -1.01 -8.68 11.68
CA GLY A 179 -0.48 -10.04 11.60
C GLY A 179 0.38 -10.44 12.79
N GLY A 180 0.12 -9.88 13.97
CA GLY A 180 0.80 -10.27 15.21
C GLY A 180 2.28 -9.91 15.26
N LEU A 181 2.71 -8.88 14.52
CA LEU A 181 4.10 -8.40 14.50
C LEU A 181 4.52 -7.73 15.82
N GLY A 182 3.56 -7.34 16.65
CA GLY A 182 3.80 -6.68 17.92
C GLY A 182 4.10 -5.19 17.75
N ASP A 183 5.03 -4.69 18.55
CA ASP A 183 5.36 -3.26 18.62
C ASP A 183 6.25 -2.82 17.44
N VAL A 184 5.94 -1.67 16.84
CA VAL A 184 6.73 -1.03 15.78
C VAL A 184 8.17 -0.76 16.17
N LYS A 185 8.46 -0.54 17.46
CA LYS A 185 9.81 -0.28 18.00
C LYS A 185 10.80 -1.41 17.75
N ARG A 186 10.35 -2.60 17.35
CA ARG A 186 11.23 -3.70 16.93
C ARG A 186 11.93 -3.44 15.59
N PHE A 187 11.55 -2.41 14.85
CA PHE A 187 12.14 -2.02 13.57
C PHE A 187 12.87 -0.66 13.66
N PRO A 188 13.91 -0.52 14.51
CA PRO A 188 14.59 0.77 14.67
C PRO A 188 15.36 1.14 13.41
N ALA A 189 15.18 2.39 12.96
CA ALA A 189 16.09 3.03 12.02
C ALA A 189 17.33 3.58 12.78
N PRO A 190 18.52 3.60 12.16
CA PRO A 190 19.66 4.36 12.70
C PRO A 190 19.36 5.87 12.66
N PRO A 191 20.14 6.71 13.36
CA PRO A 191 20.03 8.16 13.21
C PRO A 191 20.40 8.59 11.78
N PRO A 192 19.72 9.62 11.22
CA PRO A 192 20.13 10.21 9.95
C PRO A 192 21.49 10.93 10.09
N PRO A 193 22.22 11.15 8.98
CA PRO A 193 23.43 11.99 9.00
C PRO A 193 23.15 13.38 9.59
N ASN A 194 24.08 13.89 10.40
CA ASN A 194 23.94 15.20 11.01
C ASN A 194 24.13 16.31 9.95
N ALA A 195 23.14 17.21 9.83
CA ALA A 195 23.13 18.28 8.83
C ALA A 195 24.37 19.20 8.88
N THR A 196 25.00 19.35 10.04
CA THR A 196 26.13 20.28 10.20
C THR A 196 27.50 19.63 10.10
N THR A 197 27.59 18.36 9.70
CA THR A 197 28.87 17.66 9.52
C THR A 197 29.23 17.52 8.03
N PRO A 198 30.53 17.38 7.67
CA PRO A 198 30.95 17.31 6.27
C PRO A 198 30.30 16.19 5.45
N GLU A 199 29.90 15.09 6.11
CA GLU A 199 29.30 13.92 5.48
C GLU A 199 27.89 14.21 4.91
N TYR A 200 27.23 15.29 5.34
CA TYR A 200 25.91 15.66 4.84
C TYR A 200 25.93 16.27 3.44
N GLU A 201 26.99 17.04 3.14
CA GLU A 201 27.07 17.85 1.94
C GLU A 201 26.97 17.05 0.62
N PRO A 202 27.59 15.86 0.48
CA PRO A 202 27.39 15.01 -0.69
C PRO A 202 25.92 14.63 -0.92
N PHE A 203 25.14 14.39 0.15
CA PHE A 203 23.72 14.05 0.02
C PHE A 203 22.88 15.24 -0.47
N LEU A 204 23.18 16.44 0.03
CA LEU A 204 22.54 17.68 -0.46
C LEU A 204 22.83 17.89 -1.95
N ASN A 205 24.09 17.75 -2.36
CA ASN A 205 24.51 17.94 -3.75
C ASN A 205 23.99 16.85 -4.71
N TYR A 206 23.63 15.68 -4.17
CA TYR A 206 23.09 14.57 -4.95
C TYR A 206 21.61 14.74 -5.30
N VAL A 207 20.87 15.61 -4.62
CA VAL A 207 19.47 15.91 -4.94
C VAL A 207 19.41 16.48 -6.36
N LYS A 208 18.90 15.70 -7.30
CA LYS A 208 18.90 15.98 -8.75
C LYS A 208 17.54 15.67 -9.35
N ALA A 209 17.21 16.28 -10.48
CA ALA A 209 16.00 16.00 -11.23
C ALA A 209 16.24 14.89 -12.28
N GLN A 210 15.46 13.80 -12.27
CA GLN A 210 15.45 12.81 -13.35
C GLN A 210 14.03 12.28 -13.63
N GLU A 211 13.73 11.94 -14.89
CA GLU A 211 12.40 11.52 -15.35
C GLU A 211 11.87 10.25 -14.66
N THR A 212 12.76 9.36 -14.18
CA THR A 212 12.39 8.16 -13.39
C THR A 212 11.50 8.49 -12.19
N ALA A 213 11.57 9.72 -11.66
CA ALA A 213 10.70 10.19 -10.59
C ALA A 213 9.20 10.16 -10.96
N TYR A 214 8.84 10.43 -12.21
CA TYR A 214 7.45 10.45 -12.64
C TYR A 214 6.83 9.07 -12.74
N PHE A 215 7.62 8.06 -13.09
CA PHE A 215 7.14 6.68 -13.16
C PHE A 215 6.69 6.16 -11.78
N TRP A 216 7.47 6.42 -10.74
CA TRP A 216 7.16 6.00 -9.36
C TRP A 216 6.36 7.04 -8.56
N ARG A 217 5.71 7.99 -9.25
CA ARG A 217 4.95 9.07 -8.58
C ARG A 217 3.68 8.56 -7.91
N GLU A 218 3.06 7.53 -8.47
CA GLU A 218 1.81 6.92 -7.99
C GLU A 218 1.91 6.50 -6.51
N SER A 219 0.74 6.39 -5.87
CA SER A 219 0.59 5.76 -4.56
C SER A 219 1.25 4.37 -4.57
N SER A 220 2.16 4.13 -3.61
CA SER A 220 2.91 2.88 -3.55
C SER A 220 2.00 1.65 -3.34
N PRO A 221 1.03 1.63 -2.40
CA PRO A 221 0.10 0.51 -2.31
C PRO A 221 -0.60 0.19 -3.64
N ILE A 222 -1.03 1.20 -4.39
CA ILE A 222 -1.68 1.00 -5.70
C ILE A 222 -0.69 0.42 -6.71
N GLY A 223 0.46 1.05 -6.89
CA GLY A 223 1.45 0.64 -7.89
C GLY A 223 2.02 -0.76 -7.62
N TRP A 224 2.26 -1.11 -6.36
CA TRP A 224 2.77 -2.43 -5.98
C TRP A 224 1.72 -3.53 -6.06
N ASN A 225 0.45 -3.25 -5.74
CA ASN A 225 -0.63 -4.19 -6.01
C ASN A 225 -0.81 -4.41 -7.53
N ARG A 226 -0.78 -3.35 -8.35
CA ARG A 226 -0.83 -3.47 -9.82
C ARG A 226 0.32 -4.31 -10.36
N LEU A 227 1.55 -4.08 -9.88
CA LEU A 227 2.70 -4.90 -10.25
C LEU A 227 2.50 -6.35 -9.82
N ALA A 228 2.05 -6.61 -8.60
CA ALA A 228 1.78 -7.97 -8.14
C ALA A 228 0.72 -8.68 -9.01
N THR A 229 -0.37 -7.99 -9.35
CA THR A 229 -1.39 -8.46 -10.30
C THR A 229 -0.79 -8.84 -11.66
N ALA A 230 0.11 -8.01 -12.21
CA ALA A 230 0.78 -8.32 -13.47
C ALA A 230 1.71 -9.55 -13.38
N VAL A 231 2.24 -9.86 -12.20
CA VAL A 231 3.19 -10.97 -11.97
C VAL A 231 2.48 -12.31 -11.73
N ILE A 232 1.50 -12.31 -10.82
CA ILE A 232 0.86 -13.53 -10.34
C ILE A 232 -0.60 -13.67 -10.77
N GLY A 233 -1.19 -12.62 -11.32
CA GLY A 233 -2.64 -12.47 -11.26
C GLY A 233 -3.42 -13.52 -12.05
N ASN A 234 -3.02 -13.76 -13.29
CA ASN A 234 -3.66 -14.79 -14.12
C ASN A 234 -3.45 -16.22 -13.58
N LYS A 235 -2.45 -16.45 -12.73
CA LYS A 235 -2.16 -17.79 -12.18
C LYS A 235 -3.11 -18.18 -11.05
N LEU A 236 -3.74 -17.20 -10.39
CA LEU A 236 -4.57 -17.42 -9.20
C LEU A 236 -6.07 -17.25 -9.46
N ALA A 237 -6.49 -17.00 -10.71
CA ALA A 237 -7.85 -16.57 -11.04
C ALA A 237 -8.99 -17.47 -10.53
N ILE A 238 -8.74 -18.77 -10.40
CA ILE A 238 -9.73 -19.74 -9.91
C ILE A 238 -9.45 -20.25 -8.49
N ASP A 239 -8.36 -19.82 -7.86
CA ASP A 239 -8.00 -20.20 -6.48
C ASP A 239 -8.16 -19.01 -5.53
N VAL A 240 -9.41 -18.79 -5.13
CA VAL A 240 -9.82 -17.64 -4.29
C VAL A 240 -9.04 -17.61 -2.98
N LEU A 241 -8.77 -18.78 -2.37
CA LEU A 241 -8.06 -18.85 -1.10
C LEU A 241 -6.59 -18.45 -1.25
N VAL A 242 -5.90 -18.99 -2.25
CA VAL A 242 -4.49 -18.67 -2.48
C VAL A 242 -4.31 -17.21 -2.92
N SER A 243 -5.22 -16.70 -3.76
CA SER A 243 -5.21 -15.28 -4.13
C SER A 243 -5.44 -14.36 -2.93
N ALA A 244 -6.48 -14.63 -2.13
CA ALA A 244 -6.78 -13.86 -0.93
C ALA A 244 -5.63 -13.89 0.09
N LYS A 245 -4.99 -15.05 0.28
CA LYS A 245 -3.81 -15.19 1.13
C LYS A 245 -2.67 -14.28 0.67
N PHE A 246 -2.35 -14.29 -0.62
CA PHE A 246 -1.28 -13.49 -1.18
C PHE A 246 -1.53 -11.99 -1.00
N TYR A 247 -2.72 -11.50 -1.35
CA TYR A 247 -3.03 -10.07 -1.25
C TYR A 247 -3.17 -9.60 0.21
N ALA A 248 -3.63 -10.45 1.13
CA ALA A 248 -3.60 -10.15 2.55
C ALA A 248 -2.15 -10.00 3.06
N GLN A 249 -1.27 -10.94 2.71
CA GLN A 249 0.14 -10.88 3.12
C GLN A 249 0.86 -9.65 2.56
N LEU A 250 0.69 -9.36 1.27
CA LEU A 250 1.26 -8.19 0.62
C LEU A 250 0.80 -6.89 1.29
N ASN A 251 -0.51 -6.74 1.51
CA ASN A 251 -1.05 -5.49 2.06
C ASN A 251 -0.76 -5.33 3.55
N TYR A 252 -0.62 -6.43 4.31
CA TYR A 252 -0.09 -6.36 5.68
C TYR A 252 1.35 -5.86 5.69
N ALA A 253 2.20 -6.37 4.79
CA ALA A 253 3.59 -5.93 4.70
C ALA A 253 3.69 -4.44 4.32
N LEU A 254 2.86 -3.99 3.39
CA LEU A 254 2.76 -2.58 2.99
C LEU A 254 2.32 -1.70 4.17
N ALA A 255 1.22 -2.05 4.85
CA ALA A 255 0.73 -1.29 6.01
C ALA A 255 1.77 -1.22 7.14
N ASN A 256 2.36 -2.35 7.50
CA ASN A 256 3.40 -2.43 8.53
C ASN A 256 4.63 -1.58 8.17
N ALA A 257 5.01 -1.54 6.90
CA ALA A 257 6.13 -0.73 6.41
C ALA A 257 5.85 0.78 6.45
N ALA A 258 4.59 1.17 6.28
CA ALA A 258 4.16 2.56 6.46
C ALA A 258 4.24 2.98 7.93
N ILE A 259 3.74 2.14 8.84
CA ILE A 259 3.74 2.37 10.28
C ILE A 259 5.19 2.50 10.80
N ALA A 260 6.07 1.57 10.42
CA ALA A 260 7.50 1.63 10.76
C ALA A 260 8.21 2.88 10.21
N SER A 261 7.83 3.31 9.01
CA SER A 261 8.34 4.58 8.45
C SER A 261 7.87 5.78 9.27
N TRP A 262 6.60 5.79 9.71
CA TRP A 262 6.03 6.91 10.46
C TRP A 262 6.65 7.03 11.85
N ASP A 263 6.92 5.90 12.51
CA ASP A 263 7.68 5.88 13.76
C ASP A 263 9.01 6.63 13.65
N SER A 264 9.79 6.32 12.60
CA SER A 264 11.07 6.99 12.36
C SER A 264 10.92 8.47 12.00
N LYS A 265 9.89 8.83 11.20
CA LYS A 265 9.63 10.21 10.78
C LYS A 265 9.36 11.13 11.95
N TYR A 266 8.50 10.71 12.87
CA TYR A 266 8.14 11.51 14.03
C TYR A 266 9.21 11.47 15.12
N PHE A 267 10.01 10.40 15.21
CA PHE A 267 11.16 10.33 16.10
C PHE A 267 12.29 11.29 15.69
N TYR A 268 12.76 11.21 14.44
CA TYR A 268 13.91 12.01 13.98
C TYR A 268 13.55 13.42 13.54
N ASN A 269 12.32 13.62 13.07
CA ASN A 269 11.79 14.91 12.64
C ASN A 269 12.67 15.65 11.62
N SER A 270 13.19 14.93 10.61
CA SER A 270 14.16 15.47 9.65
C SER A 270 13.52 16.33 8.56
N TRP A 271 14.20 17.43 8.20
CA TRP A 271 13.77 18.34 7.14
C TRP A 271 13.84 17.76 5.73
N ARG A 272 13.08 18.37 4.80
CA ARG A 272 13.07 18.01 3.38
C ARG A 272 14.17 18.75 2.61
N PRO A 273 14.59 18.24 1.43
CA PRO A 273 15.54 18.95 0.57
C PRO A 273 15.14 20.39 0.26
N VAL A 274 13.85 20.65 -0.01
CA VAL A 274 13.35 22.01 -0.26
C VAL A 274 13.59 22.95 0.92
N THR A 275 13.46 22.46 2.16
CA THR A 275 13.73 23.24 3.37
C THR A 275 15.23 23.49 3.53
N ALA A 276 16.06 22.48 3.27
CA ALA A 276 17.52 22.57 3.38
C ALA A 276 18.13 23.57 2.38
N ILE A 277 17.67 23.53 1.13
CA ILE A 277 18.15 24.38 0.04
C ILE A 277 17.61 25.81 0.19
N ARG A 278 16.38 26.00 0.68
CA ARG A 278 15.82 27.34 0.91
C ARG A 278 16.21 27.95 2.27
N TYR A 279 17.02 27.25 3.08
CA TYR A 279 17.42 27.75 4.39
C TYR A 279 18.37 28.95 4.26
N SER A 280 17.99 30.09 4.83
CA SER A 280 18.64 31.39 4.55
C SER A 280 20.04 31.57 5.15
N ALA A 281 20.37 30.86 6.24
CA ALA A 281 21.66 30.97 6.89
C ALA A 281 22.68 29.97 6.33
N ILE A 282 23.98 30.27 6.47
CA ILE A 282 25.05 29.32 6.16
C ILE A 282 25.08 28.23 7.24
N TRP A 283 24.77 26.99 6.87
CA TRP A 283 24.65 25.87 7.81
C TRP A 283 25.58 24.69 7.52
N LEU A 284 26.14 24.59 6.32
CA LEU A 284 27.08 23.52 5.98
C LEU A 284 28.40 23.64 6.73
N ALA A 285 29.01 22.50 7.03
CA ALA A 285 30.33 22.42 7.64
C ALA A 285 31.41 23.15 6.82
N SER A 286 31.33 23.06 5.48
CA SER A 286 32.23 23.73 4.53
C SER A 286 32.09 25.25 4.47
N LYS A 287 31.10 25.83 5.17
CA LYS A 287 30.74 27.26 5.13
C LYS A 287 30.30 27.76 3.75
N ARG A 288 30.06 26.85 2.80
CA ARG A 288 29.49 27.19 1.50
C ARG A 288 28.05 27.66 1.67
N ASN A 289 27.70 28.78 1.03
CA ASN A 289 26.32 29.21 0.92
C ASN A 289 25.60 28.36 -0.13
N VAL A 290 24.55 27.67 0.29
CA VAL A 290 23.68 26.82 -0.56
C VAL A 290 22.24 27.32 -0.63
N SER A 291 21.97 28.49 -0.03
CA SER A 291 20.64 29.07 -0.01
C SER A 291 20.19 29.46 -1.41
N ASP A 292 19.13 28.82 -1.88
CA ASP A 292 18.36 29.24 -3.06
C ASP A 292 16.87 29.28 -2.69
N PRO A 293 16.29 30.48 -2.43
CA PRO A 293 14.89 30.61 -2.02
C PRO A 293 13.89 30.22 -3.11
N ASN A 294 14.32 30.18 -4.37
CA ASN A 294 13.45 29.89 -5.52
C ASN A 294 13.51 28.43 -5.96
N TRP A 295 14.46 27.64 -5.45
CA TRP A 295 14.61 26.23 -5.82
C TRP A 295 13.33 25.43 -5.59
N THR A 296 12.88 24.67 -6.59
CA THR A 296 11.73 23.76 -6.49
C THR A 296 12.14 22.33 -6.88
N PRO A 297 11.59 21.31 -6.21
CA PRO A 297 11.82 19.91 -6.61
C PRO A 297 11.07 19.59 -7.92
N LEU A 298 11.51 18.53 -8.60
CA LEU A 298 10.83 18.02 -9.80
C LEU A 298 9.42 17.51 -9.47
N LEU A 299 9.28 16.75 -8.39
CA LEU A 299 7.98 16.29 -7.90
C LEU A 299 7.36 17.36 -7.00
N THR A 300 6.27 17.96 -7.46
CA THR A 300 5.47 18.93 -6.72
C THR A 300 4.03 18.44 -6.50
N PRO A 301 3.40 18.79 -5.37
CA PRO A 301 4.01 19.40 -4.18
C PRO A 301 4.96 18.44 -3.44
N THR A 302 5.86 18.96 -2.61
CA THR A 302 6.61 18.12 -1.65
C THR A 302 5.61 17.57 -0.62
N PRO A 303 5.64 16.26 -0.30
CA PRO A 303 4.70 15.70 0.67
C PRO A 303 4.84 16.34 2.06
N ASN A 304 3.70 16.58 2.72
CA ASN A 304 3.58 17.32 3.98
C ASN A 304 3.93 16.46 5.21
N HIS A 305 5.11 15.86 5.20
CA HIS A 305 5.64 15.07 6.32
C HIS A 305 7.16 15.02 6.26
N GLN A 306 7.78 14.56 7.35
CA GLN A 306 9.24 14.56 7.52
C GLN A 306 9.95 13.69 6.48
N ASP A 307 11.22 14.00 6.23
CA ASP A 307 12.04 13.32 5.23
C ASP A 307 12.39 11.89 5.66
N TYR A 308 12.97 11.76 6.85
CA TYR A 308 13.67 10.54 7.22
C TYR A 308 12.74 9.55 7.93
N LEU A 309 12.55 8.33 7.44
CA LEU A 309 13.05 7.74 6.20
C LEU A 309 11.99 7.79 5.07
N SER A 310 12.34 7.43 3.84
CA SER A 310 11.39 7.46 2.72
C SER A 310 10.38 6.32 2.80
N THR A 311 9.09 6.63 2.89
CA THR A 311 8.01 5.63 2.93
C THR A 311 7.81 4.94 1.59
N HIS A 312 7.96 5.66 0.47
CA HIS A 312 7.99 5.02 -0.85
C HIS A 312 9.06 3.92 -0.88
N ALA A 313 10.24 4.17 -0.34
CA ALA A 313 11.29 3.15 -0.25
C ALA A 313 10.94 1.98 0.70
N THR A 314 10.28 2.24 1.85
CA THR A 314 9.83 1.14 2.73
C THR A 314 8.76 0.28 2.09
N PHE A 315 7.77 0.88 1.42
CA PHE A 315 6.74 0.15 0.69
C PHE A 315 7.35 -0.73 -0.40
N GLY A 316 8.26 -0.18 -1.20
CA GLY A 316 8.86 -0.93 -2.30
C GLY A 316 9.65 -2.13 -1.83
N ALA A 317 10.45 -1.98 -0.78
CA ALA A 317 11.20 -3.09 -0.23
C ALA A 317 10.32 -4.13 0.48
N ALA A 318 9.26 -3.70 1.18
CA ALA A 318 8.30 -4.60 1.79
C ALA A 318 7.53 -5.42 0.74
N ALA A 319 7.09 -4.78 -0.34
CA ALA A 319 6.46 -5.47 -1.48
C ALA A 319 7.41 -6.46 -2.15
N ALA A 320 8.67 -6.06 -2.40
CA ALA A 320 9.68 -6.91 -3.01
C ALA A 320 10.00 -8.19 -2.21
N ALA A 321 9.83 -8.15 -0.88
CA ALA A 321 9.96 -9.34 -0.02
C ALA A 321 8.80 -10.34 -0.17
N ASN A 322 7.66 -9.92 -0.72
CA ASN A 322 6.44 -10.73 -0.86
C ASN A 322 6.22 -11.22 -2.29
N VAL A 323 6.42 -10.36 -3.29
CA VAL A 323 6.05 -10.67 -4.67
C VAL A 323 7.16 -11.50 -5.35
N PRO A 324 6.90 -12.78 -5.70
CA PRO A 324 7.90 -13.62 -6.33
C PRO A 324 8.08 -13.22 -7.79
N LEU A 325 9.28 -12.78 -8.18
CA LEU A 325 9.56 -12.48 -9.59
C LEU A 325 10.70 -13.34 -10.13
N SER A 326 10.39 -14.12 -11.16
CA SER A 326 11.37 -14.83 -12.01
C SER A 326 11.28 -14.42 -13.49
N SER A 327 10.37 -13.50 -13.83
CA SER A 327 10.01 -13.15 -15.21
C SER A 327 10.07 -11.64 -15.47
N ASN A 328 10.11 -11.30 -16.75
CA ASN A 328 10.18 -9.95 -17.24
C ASN A 328 8.78 -9.32 -17.36
N VAL A 329 8.39 -8.44 -16.43
CA VAL A 329 7.07 -7.82 -16.42
C VAL A 329 7.16 -6.37 -16.86
N THR A 330 6.27 -5.98 -17.77
CA THR A 330 6.17 -4.61 -18.27
C THR A 330 4.93 -3.96 -17.67
N ILE A 331 5.10 -2.82 -17.00
CA ILE A 331 3.99 -2.04 -16.45
C ILE A 331 4.05 -0.59 -16.95
N ASP A 332 2.87 -0.02 -17.16
CA ASP A 332 2.71 1.40 -17.46
C ASP A 332 2.34 2.16 -16.18
N ASN A 333 2.84 3.38 -16.05
CA ASN A 333 2.25 4.36 -15.12
C ASN A 333 1.21 5.23 -15.85
N VAL A 334 0.34 5.91 -15.12
CA VAL A 334 -0.56 6.95 -15.65
C VAL A 334 0.30 8.05 -16.29
N GLY A 335 0.50 7.99 -17.62
CA GLY A 335 1.32 8.96 -18.36
C GLY A 335 2.38 8.40 -19.34
N VAL A 336 2.20 7.19 -19.89
CA VAL A 336 2.97 6.64 -21.06
C VAL A 336 4.40 6.14 -20.75
N ILE A 337 4.94 6.31 -19.54
CA ILE A 337 6.23 5.68 -19.20
C ILE A 337 6.00 4.20 -18.87
N THR A 338 6.45 3.35 -19.76
CA THR A 338 6.51 1.90 -19.58
C THR A 338 7.82 1.51 -18.92
N ARG A 339 7.79 0.60 -17.92
CA ARG A 339 9.02 0.00 -17.36
C ARG A 339 9.01 -1.50 -17.38
N ARG A 340 10.19 -2.02 -17.68
CA ARG A 340 10.53 -3.44 -17.70
C ARG A 340 11.16 -3.82 -16.36
N ILE A 341 10.48 -4.65 -15.58
CA ILE A 341 10.90 -5.14 -14.26
C ILE A 341 11.34 -6.59 -14.37
N THR A 342 12.59 -6.86 -14.00
CA THR A 342 13.20 -8.21 -14.02
C THR A 342 13.66 -8.69 -12.65
N ASN A 343 13.71 -7.80 -11.65
CA ASN A 343 14.19 -8.07 -10.31
C ASN A 343 13.48 -7.15 -9.31
N MET A 344 12.84 -7.72 -8.29
CA MET A 344 12.06 -6.93 -7.32
C MET A 344 12.93 -6.09 -6.39
N THR A 345 14.11 -6.57 -6.02
CA THR A 345 15.08 -5.76 -5.26
C THR A 345 15.53 -4.55 -6.05
N ALA A 346 15.79 -4.72 -7.36
CA ALA A 346 16.14 -3.60 -8.24
C ALA A 346 14.97 -2.63 -8.42
N ALA A 347 13.75 -3.14 -8.59
CA ALA A 347 12.53 -2.32 -8.65
C ALA A 347 12.30 -1.52 -7.36
N ALA A 348 12.48 -2.15 -6.20
CA ALA A 348 12.38 -1.49 -4.90
C ALA A 348 13.44 -0.40 -4.73
N LYS A 349 14.68 -0.65 -5.16
CA LYS A 349 15.73 0.36 -5.13
C LYS A 349 15.43 1.53 -6.06
N GLU A 350 15.00 1.25 -7.29
CA GLU A 350 14.59 2.29 -8.25
C GLU A 350 13.40 3.10 -7.70
N ASN A 351 12.45 2.44 -7.04
CA ASN A 351 11.31 3.08 -6.40
C ASN A 351 11.75 4.04 -5.27
N GLY A 352 12.69 3.65 -4.41
CA GLY A 352 13.25 4.55 -3.41
C GLY A 352 14.03 5.72 -4.02
N ASP A 353 14.97 5.42 -4.93
CA ASP A 353 15.84 6.42 -5.55
C ASP A 353 15.06 7.42 -6.41
N SER A 354 13.92 7.01 -6.97
CA SER A 354 13.00 7.91 -7.69
C SER A 354 12.59 9.14 -6.88
N ARG A 355 12.59 9.04 -5.54
CA ARG A 355 12.20 10.15 -4.68
C ARG A 355 13.33 11.16 -4.49
N VAL A 356 14.57 10.68 -4.57
CA VAL A 356 15.77 11.50 -4.61
C VAL A 356 15.83 12.22 -5.96
N PHE A 357 15.54 11.50 -7.05
CA PHE A 357 15.41 12.05 -8.40
C PHE A 357 14.22 13.02 -8.55
N GLY A 358 13.22 12.88 -7.68
CA GLY A 358 12.09 13.79 -7.58
C GLY A 358 12.40 15.06 -6.79
N GLY A 359 13.57 15.16 -6.15
CA GLY A 359 13.95 16.29 -5.31
C GLY A 359 13.29 16.33 -3.93
N ILE A 360 12.62 15.27 -3.49
CA ILE A 360 11.78 15.30 -2.28
C ILE A 360 12.33 14.45 -1.14
N HIS A 361 13.38 13.65 -1.38
CA HIS A 361 14.09 12.90 -0.35
C HIS A 361 15.60 13.00 -0.52
N PHE A 362 16.36 12.85 0.57
CA PHE A 362 17.80 12.59 0.49
C PHE A 362 18.11 11.11 0.26
N GLN A 363 19.27 10.80 -0.31
CA GLN A 363 19.67 9.40 -0.61
C GLN A 363 19.68 8.52 0.64
N PHE A 364 20.17 9.03 1.78
CA PHE A 364 20.17 8.27 3.04
C PHE A 364 18.75 7.89 3.51
N ALA A 365 17.73 8.70 3.19
CA ALA A 365 16.34 8.40 3.54
C ALA A 365 15.77 7.29 2.64
N SER A 366 16.17 7.25 1.36
CA SER A 366 15.87 6.15 0.44
C SER A 366 16.52 4.85 0.93
N ASP A 367 17.85 4.87 1.13
CA ASP A 367 18.63 3.66 1.44
C ASP A 367 18.19 3.00 2.75
N VAL A 368 18.00 3.79 3.81
CA VAL A 368 17.52 3.24 5.09
C VAL A 368 16.05 2.83 5.01
N GLY A 369 15.23 3.56 4.25
CA GLY A 369 13.84 3.17 3.97
C GLY A 369 13.75 1.79 3.33
N THR A 370 14.57 1.52 2.32
CA THR A 370 14.67 0.19 1.69
C THR A 370 15.07 -0.89 2.71
N GLN A 371 16.05 -0.63 3.57
CA GLN A 371 16.49 -1.60 4.59
C GLN A 371 15.42 -1.91 5.65
N ILE A 372 14.66 -0.90 6.07
CA ILE A 372 13.58 -1.07 7.04
C ILE A 372 12.40 -1.79 6.38
N GLY A 373 12.03 -1.42 5.16
CA GLY A 373 10.97 -2.07 4.40
C GLY A 373 11.23 -3.56 4.14
N ASP A 374 12.46 -3.94 3.75
CA ASP A 374 12.81 -5.35 3.54
C ASP A 374 12.68 -6.16 4.83
N ARG A 375 13.19 -5.64 5.97
CA ARG A 375 13.02 -6.30 7.28
C ARG A 375 11.56 -6.47 7.68
N VAL A 376 10.76 -5.43 7.56
CA VAL A 376 9.33 -5.47 7.89
C VAL A 376 8.59 -6.45 6.97
N GLY A 377 8.88 -6.44 5.68
CA GLY A 377 8.27 -7.34 4.70
C GLY A 377 8.59 -8.80 5.00
N ARG A 378 9.87 -9.13 5.24
CA ARG A 378 10.31 -10.50 5.59
C ARG A 378 9.69 -10.99 6.89
N GLU A 379 9.68 -10.16 7.94
CA GLU A 379 9.08 -10.55 9.22
C GLU A 379 7.56 -10.72 9.09
N THR A 380 6.90 -9.89 8.27
CA THR A 380 5.47 -10.09 7.93
C THR A 380 5.25 -11.46 7.29
N VAL A 381 5.99 -11.79 6.23
CA VAL A 381 5.88 -13.09 5.54
C VAL A 381 6.11 -14.26 6.49
N LYS A 382 7.15 -14.17 7.33
CA LYS A 382 7.58 -15.22 8.25
C LYS A 382 6.51 -15.62 9.27
N VAL A 383 5.75 -14.65 9.79
CA VAL A 383 4.73 -14.92 10.83
C VAL A 383 3.32 -15.09 10.25
N PHE A 384 3.10 -14.70 8.98
CA PHE A 384 1.77 -14.60 8.39
C PHE A 384 0.92 -15.87 8.58
N ASP A 385 1.45 -17.03 8.21
CA ASP A 385 0.70 -18.30 8.25
C ASP A 385 0.22 -18.69 9.66
N GLN A 386 0.87 -18.17 10.70
CA GLN A 386 0.56 -18.46 12.09
C GLN A 386 -0.31 -17.37 12.73
N ARG A 387 -0.23 -16.13 12.24
CA ARG A 387 -0.72 -14.95 12.96
C ARG A 387 -1.53 -13.96 12.11
N TRP A 388 -1.85 -14.28 10.86
CA TRP A 388 -2.57 -13.35 9.97
C TRP A 388 -3.91 -12.86 10.54
N ASN A 389 -4.55 -13.64 11.42
CA ASN A 389 -5.83 -13.28 12.06
C ASN A 389 -5.65 -12.46 13.35
N GLU A 390 -4.41 -12.17 13.75
CA GLU A 390 -4.10 -11.17 14.78
C GLU A 390 -4.18 -9.78 14.12
N PHE A 391 -5.43 -9.37 13.87
CA PHE A 391 -5.78 -8.08 13.30
C PHE A 391 -5.33 -6.94 14.20
#